data_AF-A0A1A8FC13-F1
#
_entry.id   AF-A0A1A8FC13-F1
#
_cell.length_a   1.000
_cell.length_b   1.000
_cell.length_c   1.000
_cell.angle_alpha   90.00
_cell.angle_beta   90.00
_cell.angle_gamma   90.00
#
_symmetry.space_group_name_H-M   'P 1'
#
loop_
_entity.id
_entity.type
_entity.pdbx_description
1 polymer ?
#
loop_
_entity_poly.entity_id
_entity_poly.type
_entity_poly.pdbx_seq_one_letter_code
_entity_poly.pdbx_strand_id
1 'polypeptide(L)'
;TVPLDPRCGMVLDQGTCRDYNIRWYYDKQANACAQFWYGGCEGNKNRFDMEEECRRTTFAFSPETLFTAVFVSPLRRLLKVFKHLLVLSKAGGPR
;
A
#
# COMPACT_ATOMS: atom_id res chain seq x y z
N THR A 1 0.30 -11.32 9.40
CA THR A 1 0.78 -10.68 8.15
C THR A 1 -0.43 -10.11 7.45
N VAL A 2 -0.42 -8.82 7.10
CA VAL A 2 -1.53 -8.22 6.33
C VAL A 2 -1.59 -8.94 4.97
N PRO A 3 -2.73 -9.49 4.55
CA PRO A 3 -2.83 -10.11 3.24
C PRO A 3 -2.68 -9.03 2.17
N LEU A 4 -1.62 -9.10 1.37
CA LEU A 4 -1.53 -8.35 0.12
C LEU A 4 -2.71 -8.81 -0.76
N ASP A 5 -3.36 -7.90 -1.50
CA ASP A 5 -4.40 -8.30 -2.44
C ASP A 5 -3.83 -9.37 -3.40
N PRO A 6 -4.49 -10.54 -3.56
CA PRO A 6 -4.00 -11.61 -4.42
C PRO A 6 -3.69 -11.18 -5.86
N ARG A 7 -4.34 -10.11 -6.35
CA ARG A 7 -4.09 -9.53 -7.68
C ARG A 7 -2.65 -9.04 -7.82
N CYS A 8 -2.08 -8.41 -6.78
CA CYS A 8 -0.69 -7.96 -6.77
C CYS A 8 0.32 -9.12 -6.84
N GLY A 9 -0.13 -10.34 -6.53
CA GLY A 9 0.65 -11.56 -6.66
C GLY A 9 0.74 -12.10 -8.09
N MET A 10 -0.09 -11.64 -9.03
CA MET A 10 -0.10 -12.13 -10.40
C MET A 10 0.96 -11.42 -11.25
N VAL A 11 1.45 -12.09 -12.30
CA VAL A 11 2.33 -11.46 -13.30
C VAL A 11 1.53 -10.55 -14.23
N LEU A 12 2.18 -9.64 -14.96
CA LEU A 12 1.48 -8.93 -16.02
C LEU A 12 1.01 -9.94 -17.09
N ASP A 13 -0.17 -9.73 -17.64
CA ASP A 13 -0.72 -10.56 -18.70
C ASP A 13 -1.49 -9.69 -19.70
N GLN A 14 -0.93 -9.61 -20.90
CA GLN A 14 -1.44 -8.80 -22.00
C GLN A 14 -2.71 -9.39 -22.62
N GLY A 15 -2.97 -10.69 -22.44
CA GLY A 15 -4.02 -11.39 -23.16
C GLY A 15 -3.69 -11.65 -24.63
N THR A 16 -4.65 -12.21 -25.37
CA THR A 16 -4.44 -12.70 -26.75
C THR A 16 -4.96 -11.76 -27.84
N CYS A 17 -5.84 -10.82 -27.49
CA CYS A 17 -6.36 -9.83 -28.43
C CYS A 17 -5.34 -8.73 -28.77
N ARG A 18 -5.67 -7.88 -29.76
CA ARG A 18 -4.79 -6.83 -30.30
C ARG A 18 -5.41 -5.43 -30.29
N ASP A 19 -6.40 -5.20 -29.43
CA ASP A 19 -7.02 -3.90 -29.22
C ASP A 19 -6.32 -3.17 -28.04
N TYR A 20 -5.15 -2.62 -28.35
CA TYR A 20 -4.22 -2.18 -27.33
C TYR A 20 -4.67 -0.93 -26.59
N ASN A 21 -4.75 -1.05 -25.27
CA ASN A 21 -5.05 0.04 -24.36
C ASN A 21 -4.01 0.07 -23.22
N ILE A 22 -3.61 1.27 -22.79
CA ILE A 22 -2.73 1.42 -21.63
C ILE A 22 -3.50 1.10 -20.36
N ARG A 23 -2.93 0.23 -19.53
CA ARG A 23 -3.42 -0.12 -18.19
C ARG A 23 -2.27 -0.11 -17.20
N TRP A 24 -2.61 -0.08 -15.92
CA TRP A 24 -1.65 -0.17 -14.84
C TRP A 24 -1.59 -1.60 -14.29
N TYR A 25 -0.41 -2.06 -13.90
CA TYR A 25 -0.22 -3.30 -13.15
C TYR A 25 0.80 -3.05 -12.04
N TYR A 26 0.78 -3.91 -11.02
CA TYR A 26 1.80 -3.90 -9.99
C TYR A 26 2.99 -4.77 -10.39
N ASP A 27 4.15 -4.15 -10.51
CA ASP A 27 5.42 -4.83 -10.70
C ASP A 27 6.03 -5.18 -9.35
N LYS A 28 6.07 -6.47 -9.05
CA LYS A 28 6.66 -7.02 -7.82
C LYS A 28 8.16 -6.82 -7.73
N GLN A 29 8.87 -6.76 -8.85
CA GLN A 29 10.33 -6.56 -8.88
C GLN A 29 10.67 -5.11 -8.55
N ALA A 30 9.94 -4.17 -9.16
CA ALA A 30 10.08 -2.74 -8.87
C ALA A 30 9.40 -2.31 -7.57
N ASN A 31 8.53 -3.16 -6.99
CA ASN A 31 7.65 -2.83 -5.88
C ASN A 31 6.85 -1.53 -6.14
N ALA A 32 6.37 -1.38 -7.38
CA ALA A 32 5.73 -0.16 -7.87
C ALA A 32 4.65 -0.48 -8.91
N CYS A 33 3.74 0.47 -9.11
CA CYS A 33 2.79 0.41 -10.21
C CYS A 33 3.44 0.91 -11.49
N ALA A 34 3.26 0.18 -12.58
CA ALA A 34 3.80 0.51 -13.90
C ALA A 34 2.72 0.36 -14.97
N GLN A 35 2.92 1.02 -16.11
CA GLN A 35 2.02 0.90 -17.26
C GLN A 35 2.41 -0.31 -18.13
N PHE A 36 1.41 -0.93 -18.75
CA PHE A 36 1.60 -1.96 -19.77
C PHE A 36 0.51 -1.90 -20.83
N TRP A 37 0.76 -2.51 -21.99
CA TRP A 37 -0.22 -2.69 -23.05
C TRP A 37 -1.11 -3.89 -22.75
N TYR A 38 -2.41 -3.66 -22.60
CA TYR A 38 -3.42 -4.71 -22.52
C TYR A 38 -4.08 -4.91 -23.89
N GLY A 39 -4.18 -6.16 -24.34
CA GLY A 39 -4.68 -6.51 -25.67
C GLY A 39 -6.21 -6.41 -25.85
N GLY A 40 -6.95 -6.09 -24.80
CA GLY A 40 -8.41 -5.88 -24.87
C GLY A 40 -9.27 -7.08 -24.46
N CYS A 41 -8.70 -8.30 -24.37
CA CYS A 41 -9.40 -9.48 -23.85
C CYS A 41 -8.48 -10.38 -23.04
N GLU A 42 -9.05 -11.33 -22.30
CA GLU A 42 -8.35 -12.30 -21.46
C GLU A 42 -7.41 -11.62 -20.43
N GLY A 43 -6.27 -12.25 -20.18
CA GLY A 43 -5.28 -11.81 -19.20
C GLY A 43 -5.71 -12.13 -17.77
N ASN A 44 -5.22 -11.33 -16.82
CA ASN A 44 -5.53 -11.51 -15.41
C ASN A 44 -5.90 -10.20 -14.70
N LYS A 45 -6.09 -10.28 -13.38
CA LYS A 45 -6.61 -9.19 -12.55
C LYS A 45 -5.54 -8.23 -12.03
N ASN A 46 -4.25 -8.44 -12.30
CA ASN A 46 -3.22 -7.43 -12.07
C ASN A 46 -3.26 -6.38 -13.19
N ARG A 47 -4.40 -5.70 -13.28
CA ARG A 47 -4.73 -4.75 -14.34
C ARG A 47 -5.74 -3.75 -13.79
N PHE A 48 -5.37 -2.49 -13.83
CA PHE A 48 -6.10 -1.38 -13.23
C PHE A 48 -6.21 -0.24 -14.25
N ASP A 49 -7.25 0.58 -14.09
CA ASP A 49 -7.48 1.72 -14.99
C ASP A 49 -6.63 2.94 -14.61
N MET A 50 -6.33 3.06 -13.32
CA MET A 50 -5.66 4.22 -12.74
C MET A 50 -4.49 3.79 -11.86
N GLU A 51 -3.44 4.61 -11.80
CA GLU A 51 -2.28 4.35 -10.96
C GLU A 51 -2.67 4.27 -9.47
N GLU A 52 -3.58 5.15 -9.05
CA GLU A 52 -4.07 5.21 -7.68
C GLU A 52 -4.80 3.92 -7.28
N GLU A 53 -5.54 3.31 -8.21
CA GLU A 53 -6.23 2.05 -7.98
C GLU A 53 -5.22 0.91 -7.77
N CYS A 54 -4.20 0.85 -8.63
CA CYS A 54 -3.10 -0.10 -8.48
C CYS A 54 -2.40 0.08 -7.11
N ARG A 55 -2.04 1.32 -6.75
CA ARG A 55 -1.35 1.64 -5.49
C ARG A 55 -2.21 1.33 -4.27
N ARG A 56 -3.52 1.61 -4.31
CA ARG A 56 -4.42 1.30 -3.20
C ARG A 56 -4.54 -0.21 -2.98
N THR A 57 -4.43 -0.99 -4.05
CA THR A 57 -4.51 -2.45 -4.00
C THR A 57 -3.25 -3.08 -3.39
N THR A 58 -2.09 -2.45 -3.55
CA THR A 58 -0.81 -2.91 -2.98
C THR A 58 -0.63 -2.46 -1.53
N PHE A 59 -1.21 -1.31 -1.16
CA PHE A 59 -1.22 -0.79 0.21
C PHE A 59 -2.56 -1.06 0.88
N ALA A 60 -2.71 -2.29 1.39
CA ALA A 60 -3.61 -2.49 2.53
C ALA A 60 -3.02 -1.72 3.72
N PHE A 61 -3.46 -0.47 3.89
CA PHE A 61 -3.27 0.29 5.13
C PHE A 61 -4.03 -0.45 6.24
N SER A 62 -3.39 -1.45 6.85
CA SER A 62 -3.75 -1.80 8.22
C SER A 62 -3.33 -0.61 9.10
N PRO A 63 -4.16 -0.17 10.05
CA PRO A 63 -3.79 0.87 11.00
C PRO A 63 -2.48 0.57 11.77
N GLU A 64 -2.02 -0.68 11.78
CA GLU A 64 -0.73 -1.12 12.33
C GLU A 64 0.49 -0.63 11.50
N THR A 65 0.37 -0.54 10.16
CA THR A 65 1.51 -0.18 9.27
C THR A 65 1.82 1.32 9.25
N LEU A 66 0.82 2.16 9.57
CA LEU A 66 1.01 3.59 9.81
C LEU A 66 1.82 3.84 11.09
N PHE A 67 1.77 2.90 12.04
CA PHE A 67 2.58 2.99 13.24
C PHE A 67 4.06 2.84 12.87
N THR A 68 4.46 1.80 12.13
CA THR A 68 5.86 1.56 11.78
C THR A 68 6.50 2.65 10.92
N ALA A 69 5.81 3.18 9.90
CA ALA A 69 6.36 4.24 9.03
C ALA A 69 6.61 5.57 9.78
N VAL A 70 5.81 5.85 10.81
CA VAL A 70 6.01 7.00 11.71
C VAL A 70 7.20 6.80 12.65
N PHE A 71 7.64 5.56 12.90
CA PHE A 71 8.74 5.23 13.82
C PHE A 71 10.13 5.00 13.16
N VAL A 72 10.24 4.85 11.84
CA VAL A 72 11.55 4.69 11.15
C VAL A 72 12.19 6.03 10.73
N SER A 73 11.52 7.17 10.96
CA SER A 73 12.15 8.48 10.79
C SER A 73 13.14 8.78 11.94
N PRO A 74 14.44 9.03 11.67
CA PRO A 74 15.45 9.28 12.71
C PRO A 74 15.19 10.55 13.53
N LEU A 75 14.30 11.45 13.08
CA LEU A 75 14.02 12.73 13.74
C LEU A 75 13.09 12.69 14.96
N ARG A 76 12.51 11.55 15.36
CA ARG A 76 11.54 11.52 16.49
C ARG A 76 12.15 11.11 17.85
N ARG A 77 13.39 11.48 18.16
CA ARG A 77 13.91 11.36 19.55
C ARG A 77 13.39 12.45 20.50
N LEU A 78 12.89 13.56 19.97
CA LEU A 78 12.47 14.70 20.79
C LEU A 78 11.02 14.58 21.34
N LEU A 79 10.14 13.82 20.68
CA LEU A 79 8.72 13.73 21.07
C LEU A 79 8.38 12.54 21.99
N LYS A 80 9.27 11.55 22.14
CA LYS A 80 9.04 10.40 23.04
C LYS A 80 9.09 10.79 24.52
N VAL A 81 9.88 11.81 24.88
CA VAL A 81 9.98 12.31 26.27
C VAL A 81 8.66 12.94 26.73
N PHE A 82 7.96 13.65 25.84
CA PHE A 82 6.68 14.30 26.16
C PHE A 82 5.52 13.32 26.36
N LYS A 83 5.51 12.19 25.63
CA LYS A 83 4.40 11.23 25.72
C LYS A 83 4.42 10.42 27.02
N HIS A 84 5.58 10.18 27.62
CA HIS A 84 5.66 9.56 28.96
C HIS A 84 5.25 10.51 30.09
N LEU A 85 5.48 11.82 29.95
CA LEU A 85 5.04 12.81 30.95
C LEU A 85 3.51 12.95 30.99
N LEU A 86 2.82 12.82 29.86
CA LEU A 86 1.36 12.96 29.77
C LEU A 86 0.57 11.77 30.36
N VAL A 87 1.19 10.58 30.49
CA VAL A 87 0.52 9.39 31.06
C VAL A 87 0.34 9.52 32.58
N LEU A 88 1.17 10.33 33.26
CA LEU A 88 1.08 10.52 34.70
C LEU A 88 0.01 11.55 35.15
N SER A 89 -0.60 12.31 34.23
CA SER A 89 -1.62 13.30 34.59
C SER A 89 -3.08 12.82 34.56
N LYS A 90 -3.36 11.54 34.21
CA LYS A 90 -4.75 11.03 34.14
C LYS A 90 -5.13 9.97 35.17
N ALA A 91 -4.24 9.61 36.10
CA ALA A 91 -4.56 8.73 37.23
C ALA A 91 -4.62 9.54 38.53
N GLY A 92 -5.71 10.30 38.73
CA GLY A 92 -5.89 11.08 39.96
C GLY A 92 -7.04 12.07 39.92
N GLY A 93 -8.28 11.57 39.75
CA GLY A 93 -9.50 12.32 40.08
C GLY A 93 -10.13 11.73 41.35
N PRO A 94 -10.52 12.54 42.36
CA PRO A 94 -10.96 12.04 43.67
C PRO A 94 -12.42 11.55 43.67
N ARG A 95 -12.72 10.76 44.71
CA ARG A 95 -13.99 10.11 45.07
C ARG A 95 -15.23 10.98 44.95
#